data_AF-C5KHD0-F1
#
_entry.id   AF-C5KHD0-F1
#
_cell.length_a   1.000
_cell.length_b   1.000
_cell.length_c   1.000
_cell.angle_alpha   90.00
_cell.angle_beta   90.00
_cell.angle_gamma   90.00
#
_symmetry.space_group_name_H-M   'P 1'
#
loop_
_entity.id
_entity.type
_entity.pdbx_description
1 polymer ?
#
loop_
_entity_poly.entity_id
_entity_poly.type
_entity_poly.pdbx_seq_one_letter_code
_entity_poly.pdbx_strand_id
1 'polypeptide(L)'
;MRRLECLLSPVFGNRMLLSETTTKNAQQCPITTADVGRVRVATWNIGSVQTNPLEFCDDSDQRFTHFLKEFQSTAEALDAAGVTVGDLLREAFPFNVRSALLDNYDTLGLHSLEASAEAFDPLAQLKIWSGFLNSTSIGDSRIISWPDRFTNVIGNGRCRPSMISCYTGELSCTKTWLENWMSFMTRARIPPLNVEKYNVEASYRENYQSFSLAGLALFDSVLIAISERTSVDWQTMRLDRIKSITQRPRQLVEYVARYLFGPKDMIMLQEVSGEILDRILSVDESKGYDLIVEPSPNVTKQRSVIFIKKGCGLALEVKASETVREAIRDEGERRGLASGDLSVAVVTTPNGQPLLLASFHGDTNGRLTIPTLEILRSLDLPLLAGVDANCYADAGSRNLAVRDFLEALNRMGIHHTRPTTTTRNRRTPLQAQSAKTGVVDENPKDYVLLRGEGMTIGKTLMDDGVSNDRPLPNSCFPSDHAIVETEVGW
;
A
#
# COMPACT_ATOMS: atom_id res chain seq x y z
N MET A 1 17.51 -8.97 25.67
CA MET A 1 17.03 -10.32 26.06
C MET A 1 16.70 -10.42 27.55
N ARG A 2 17.62 -10.27 28.53
CA ARG A 2 17.31 -10.39 29.98
C ARG A 2 16.38 -9.33 30.62
N ARG A 3 15.91 -8.31 29.88
CA ARG A 3 15.02 -7.25 30.42
C ARG A 3 13.52 -7.51 30.22
N LEU A 4 13.13 -8.37 29.27
CA LEU A 4 11.72 -8.61 28.93
C LEU A 4 11.04 -9.62 29.89
N GLU A 5 11.75 -10.65 30.33
CA GLU A 5 11.23 -11.67 31.26
C GLU A 5 10.81 -11.09 32.63
N CYS A 6 11.35 -9.93 33.02
CA CYS A 6 11.11 -9.35 34.34
C CYS A 6 9.85 -8.45 34.42
N LEU A 7 9.25 -8.09 33.27
CA LEU A 7 8.15 -7.10 33.21
C LEU A 7 6.75 -7.71 33.31
N LEU A 8 6.57 -9.00 32.99
CA LEU A 8 5.26 -9.65 32.97
C LEU A 8 4.91 -10.42 34.24
N SER A 9 5.89 -10.70 35.10
CA SER A 9 5.69 -11.45 36.35
C SER A 9 4.72 -10.83 37.38
N PRO A 10 4.57 -9.49 37.51
CA PRO A 10 3.65 -8.91 38.50
C PRO A 10 2.19 -8.91 38.07
N VAL A 11 1.88 -9.10 36.78
CA VAL A 11 0.52 -8.92 36.23
C VAL A 11 -0.37 -10.15 36.47
N PHE A 12 0.22 -11.34 36.57
CA PHE A 12 -0.51 -12.61 36.66
C PHE A 12 -0.42 -13.29 38.05
N GLY A 13 -0.01 -12.54 39.08
CA GLY A 13 0.10 -13.05 40.45
C GLY A 13 -1.22 -13.03 41.23
N ASN A 14 -1.83 -14.20 41.40
CA ASN A 14 -2.82 -14.58 42.42
C ASN A 14 -4.13 -13.76 42.53
N ARG A 15 -5.26 -14.36 42.15
CA ARG A 15 -6.51 -14.26 42.95
C ARG A 15 -7.51 -15.38 42.67
N MET A 16 -7.71 -16.22 43.68
CA MET A 16 -8.88 -17.09 43.88
C MET A 16 -10.01 -16.30 44.58
N LEU A 17 -11.23 -16.49 44.07
CA LEU A 17 -12.56 -16.54 44.71
C LEU A 17 -13.21 -15.34 45.46
N LEU A 18 -14.50 -15.14 45.08
CA LEU A 18 -15.64 -14.39 45.66
C LEU A 18 -15.61 -12.84 45.52
N SER A 19 -16.68 -12.10 45.21
CA SER A 19 -18.12 -12.25 45.49
C SER A 19 -19.01 -11.52 44.47
N GLU A 20 -20.29 -11.87 44.46
CA GLU A 20 -21.41 -11.28 43.72
C GLU A 20 -21.53 -9.74 43.80
N THR A 21 -21.84 -9.09 42.68
CA THR A 21 -22.75 -7.93 42.67
C THR A 21 -23.35 -7.68 41.28
N THR A 22 -24.67 -7.52 41.31
CA THR A 22 -25.68 -7.14 40.31
C THR A 22 -25.25 -6.15 39.21
N THR A 23 -25.49 -6.52 37.94
CA THR A 23 -25.81 -5.56 36.87
C THR A 23 -27.02 -6.03 36.05
N LYS A 24 -27.96 -5.11 35.87
CA LYS A 24 -29.23 -5.29 35.17
C LYS A 24 -29.05 -5.19 33.65
N ASN A 25 -29.70 -6.10 32.95
CA ASN A 25 -30.22 -6.02 31.57
C ASN A 25 -29.29 -5.44 30.50
N ALA A 26 -28.35 -6.25 30.03
CA ALA A 26 -27.94 -6.25 28.63
C ALA A 26 -28.70 -7.39 27.93
N GLN A 27 -29.42 -7.06 26.86
CA GLN A 27 -30.15 -8.01 26.03
C GLN A 27 -29.13 -8.94 25.36
N GLN A 28 -28.94 -10.13 25.95
CA GLN A 28 -28.01 -11.15 25.47
C GLN A 28 -28.47 -11.64 24.09
N CYS A 29 -27.63 -11.45 23.07
CA CYS A 29 -27.67 -12.32 21.90
C CYS A 29 -27.39 -13.75 22.38
N PRO A 30 -28.20 -14.75 22.01
CA PRO A 30 -27.96 -16.12 22.43
C PRO A 30 -26.70 -16.62 21.71
N ILE A 31 -25.59 -16.66 22.43
CA ILE A 31 -24.41 -17.42 22.04
C ILE A 31 -24.81 -18.89 22.16
N THR A 32 -24.90 -19.58 21.02
CA THR A 32 -25.06 -21.04 21.02
C THR A 32 -23.82 -21.66 21.66
N THR A 33 -24.03 -22.51 22.65
CA THR A 33 -22.98 -23.17 23.46
C THR A 33 -21.97 -24.00 22.65
N ALA A 34 -22.21 -24.20 21.35
CA ALA A 34 -21.31 -24.89 20.41
C ALA A 34 -20.13 -24.01 19.91
N ASP A 35 -20.18 -22.69 20.10
CA ASP A 35 -19.13 -21.77 19.61
C ASP A 35 -18.18 -21.25 20.72
N VAL A 36 -18.38 -21.70 21.96
CA VAL A 36 -17.50 -21.36 23.09
C VAL A 36 -16.15 -22.01 22.84
N GLY A 37 -15.18 -21.25 22.36
CA GLY A 37 -13.93 -21.86 21.90
C GLY A 37 -13.38 -21.31 20.60
N ARG A 38 -14.20 -20.61 19.80
CA ARG A 38 -13.82 -20.22 18.44
C ARG A 38 -14.11 -18.76 18.13
N VAL A 39 -13.23 -18.16 17.33
CA VAL A 39 -13.44 -16.83 16.72
C VAL A 39 -13.23 -16.89 15.22
N ARG A 40 -14.05 -16.15 14.48
CA ARG A 40 -13.85 -15.90 13.05
C ARG A 40 -12.94 -14.68 12.89
N VAL A 41 -11.80 -14.88 12.25
CA VAL A 41 -10.75 -13.88 12.07
C VAL A 41 -10.65 -13.52 10.59
N ALA A 42 -10.51 -12.24 10.30
CA ALA A 42 -10.12 -11.74 8.99
C ALA A 42 -8.89 -10.84 9.12
N THR A 43 -7.93 -10.98 8.20
CA THR A 43 -6.84 -10.02 8.01
C THR A 43 -6.87 -9.47 6.60
N TRP A 44 -6.59 -8.18 6.45
CA TRP A 44 -6.63 -7.52 5.16
C TRP A 44 -5.70 -6.30 5.13
N ASN A 45 -4.72 -6.33 4.22
CA ASN A 45 -4.08 -5.10 3.78
C ASN A 45 -5.07 -4.34 2.91
N ILE A 46 -5.60 -3.23 3.42
CA ILE A 46 -6.61 -2.46 2.70
C ILE A 46 -6.00 -1.53 1.64
N GLY A 47 -4.67 -1.48 1.59
CA GLY A 47 -3.86 -0.69 0.68
C GLY A 47 -4.01 0.83 0.88
N SER A 48 -3.00 1.57 0.44
CA SER A 48 -3.19 3.00 0.17
C SER A 48 -4.22 3.19 -0.96
N VAL A 49 -5.09 4.19 -0.84
CA VAL A 49 -5.99 4.57 -1.95
C VAL A 49 -5.12 5.02 -3.12
N GLN A 50 -5.01 4.15 -4.13
CA GLN A 50 -4.27 4.39 -5.36
C GLN A 50 -4.58 5.78 -5.92
N THR A 51 -3.53 6.54 -6.26
CA THR A 51 -3.68 7.91 -6.78
C THR A 51 -3.50 8.02 -8.29
N ASN A 52 -2.99 6.97 -8.94
CA ASN A 52 -2.89 6.89 -10.40
C ASN A 52 -4.11 6.16 -10.98
N PRO A 53 -5.02 6.83 -11.71
CA PRO A 53 -6.23 6.22 -12.30
C PRO A 53 -5.96 5.12 -13.32
N LEU A 54 -4.74 5.06 -13.85
CA LEU A 54 -4.34 4.18 -14.95
C LEU A 54 -3.32 3.12 -14.52
N GLU A 55 -2.96 3.00 -13.23
CA GLU A 55 -1.82 2.18 -12.81
C GLU A 55 -2.01 0.67 -12.96
N PHE A 56 -3.22 0.15 -12.84
CA PHE A 56 -3.51 -1.30 -12.98
C PHE A 56 -4.46 -1.59 -14.13
N CYS A 57 -4.20 -2.69 -14.82
CA CYS A 57 -5.09 -3.24 -15.84
C CYS A 57 -6.43 -3.64 -15.23
N ASP A 58 -7.51 -3.40 -15.98
CA ASP A 58 -8.86 -3.80 -15.61
C ASP A 58 -9.51 -4.50 -16.80
N ASP A 59 -9.55 -5.85 -16.76
CA ASP A 59 -10.09 -6.66 -17.86
C ASP A 59 -11.59 -6.44 -18.07
N SER A 60 -12.28 -5.86 -17.09
CA SER A 60 -13.70 -5.52 -17.23
C SER A 60 -13.92 -4.25 -18.06
N ASP A 61 -12.91 -3.39 -18.18
CA ASP A 61 -12.94 -2.16 -18.96
C ASP A 61 -12.30 -2.39 -20.34
N GLN A 62 -13.13 -2.83 -21.29
CA GLN A 62 -12.68 -3.11 -22.67
C GLN A 62 -12.13 -1.86 -23.37
N ARG A 63 -12.68 -0.68 -23.08
CA ARG A 63 -12.22 0.59 -23.66
C ARG A 63 -10.80 0.91 -23.17
N PHE A 64 -10.55 0.76 -21.87
CA PHE A 64 -9.22 0.95 -21.31
C PHE A 64 -8.23 -0.11 -21.79
N THR A 65 -8.65 -1.38 -21.87
CA THR A 65 -7.82 -2.45 -22.40
C THR A 65 -7.43 -2.20 -23.86
N HIS A 66 -8.36 -1.70 -24.68
CA HIS A 66 -8.07 -1.31 -26.06
C HIS A 66 -7.08 -0.15 -26.14
N PHE A 67 -7.31 0.90 -25.34
CA PHE A 67 -6.39 2.04 -25.25
C PHE A 67 -4.97 1.61 -24.87
N LEU A 68 -4.79 0.75 -23.87
CA LEU A 68 -3.46 0.27 -23.46
C LEU A 68 -2.73 -0.45 -24.60
N LYS A 69 -3.44 -1.27 -25.38
CA LYS A 69 -2.88 -1.99 -26.54
C LYS A 69 -2.46 -1.02 -27.64
N GLU A 70 -3.30 -0.06 -28.00
CA GLU A 70 -2.97 0.95 -29.01
C GLU A 70 -1.83 1.86 -28.56
N PHE A 71 -1.85 2.30 -27.29
CA PHE A 71 -0.80 3.12 -26.69
C PHE A 71 0.56 2.41 -26.80
N GLN A 72 0.63 1.16 -26.34
CA GLN A 72 1.87 0.38 -26.39
C GLN A 72 2.32 0.14 -27.83
N SER A 73 1.42 -0.29 -28.72
CA SER A 73 1.75 -0.54 -30.12
C SER A 73 2.25 0.71 -30.83
N THR A 74 1.67 1.88 -30.51
CA THR A 74 2.11 3.18 -31.04
C THR A 74 3.50 3.53 -30.52
N ALA A 75 3.74 3.37 -29.21
CA ALA A 75 5.04 3.64 -28.60
C ALA A 75 6.14 2.76 -29.20
N GLU A 76 5.87 1.46 -29.36
CA GLU A 76 6.79 0.48 -29.95
C GLU A 76 7.06 0.76 -31.44
N ALA A 77 6.04 1.16 -32.21
CA ALA A 77 6.21 1.53 -33.61
C ALA A 77 7.10 2.78 -33.77
N LEU A 78 6.94 3.79 -32.92
CA LEU A 78 7.79 4.98 -32.90
C LEU A 78 9.23 4.63 -32.52
N ASP A 79 9.40 3.76 -31.52
CA ASP A 79 10.71 3.27 -31.09
C ASP A 79 11.45 2.49 -32.20
N ALA A 80 10.72 1.64 -32.92
CA ALA A 80 11.22 0.87 -34.06
C ALA A 80 11.62 1.77 -35.24
N ALA A 81 10.89 2.87 -35.45
CA ALA A 81 11.24 3.91 -36.43
C ALA A 81 12.41 4.80 -35.99
N GLY A 82 12.94 4.61 -34.77
CA GLY A 82 14.06 5.39 -34.25
C GLY A 82 13.67 6.79 -33.78
N VAL A 83 12.37 7.06 -33.58
CA VAL A 83 11.89 8.35 -33.09
C VAL A 83 12.32 8.53 -31.63
N THR A 84 13.03 9.61 -31.36
CA THR A 84 13.43 9.99 -30.00
C THR A 84 12.32 10.73 -29.28
N VAL A 85 12.43 10.85 -27.95
CA VAL A 85 11.53 11.71 -27.16
C VAL A 85 11.48 13.13 -27.74
N GLY A 86 12.63 13.72 -28.04
CA GLY A 86 12.73 15.06 -28.61
C GLY A 86 12.10 15.20 -30.00
N ASP A 87 12.17 14.16 -30.84
CA ASP A 87 11.49 14.14 -32.15
C ASP A 87 9.97 14.18 -31.98
N LEU A 88 9.43 13.30 -31.12
CA LEU A 88 8.00 13.24 -30.83
C LEU A 88 7.48 14.56 -30.27
N LEU A 89 8.22 15.16 -29.33
CA LEU A 89 7.80 16.43 -28.72
C LEU A 89 7.85 17.58 -29.73
N ARG A 90 8.83 17.64 -30.64
CA ARG A 90 8.87 18.67 -31.68
C ARG A 90 7.69 18.56 -32.65
N GLU A 91 7.27 17.34 -32.96
CA GLU A 91 6.12 17.08 -33.82
C GLU A 91 4.80 17.39 -33.11
N ALA A 92 4.63 16.88 -31.89
CA ALA A 92 3.38 16.96 -31.14
C ALA A 92 3.15 18.34 -30.51
N PHE A 93 4.22 19.05 -30.15
CA PHE A 93 4.16 20.24 -29.33
C PHE A 93 4.88 21.43 -30.01
N PRO A 94 4.14 22.30 -30.72
CA PRO A 94 4.71 23.51 -31.29
C PRO A 94 5.24 24.48 -30.22
N PHE A 95 4.86 24.28 -28.95
CA PHE A 95 5.41 24.96 -27.78
C PHE A 95 6.54 24.11 -27.17
N ASN A 96 7.75 24.67 -27.12
CA ASN A 96 8.92 23.92 -26.71
C ASN A 96 8.97 23.74 -25.18
N VAL A 97 8.68 22.53 -24.70
CA VAL A 97 8.79 22.14 -23.27
C VAL A 97 10.16 22.51 -22.71
N ARG A 98 11.23 22.34 -23.50
CA ARG A 98 12.59 22.75 -23.14
C ARG A 98 12.65 24.25 -22.87
N SER A 99 12.17 25.07 -23.79
CA SER A 99 12.15 26.54 -23.62
C SER A 99 11.33 26.93 -22.40
N ALA A 100 10.15 26.33 -22.19
CA ALA A 100 9.34 26.66 -21.02
C ALA A 100 10.04 26.33 -19.69
N LEU A 101 10.75 25.20 -19.59
CA LEU A 101 11.54 24.86 -18.42
C LEU A 101 12.71 25.83 -18.21
N LEU A 102 13.42 26.15 -19.30
CA LEU A 102 14.56 27.06 -19.29
C LEU A 102 14.17 28.51 -18.97
N ASP A 103 13.04 29.00 -19.49
CA ASP A 103 12.56 30.37 -19.27
C ASP A 103 12.06 30.58 -17.82
N ASN A 104 11.78 29.50 -17.09
CA ASN A 104 11.20 29.54 -15.74
C ASN A 104 12.07 28.83 -14.68
N TYR A 105 13.35 28.56 -14.99
CA TYR A 105 14.21 27.72 -14.15
C TYR A 105 14.30 28.23 -12.69
N ASP A 106 14.46 29.54 -12.49
CA ASP A 106 14.50 30.16 -11.16
C ASP A 106 13.20 29.93 -10.37
N THR A 107 12.05 30.07 -11.02
CA THR A 107 10.72 29.94 -10.38
C THR A 107 10.39 28.48 -10.06
N LEU A 108 10.97 27.56 -10.82
CA LEU A 108 10.89 26.11 -10.58
C LEU A 108 11.90 25.62 -9.52
N GLY A 109 12.72 26.52 -8.97
CA GLY A 109 13.74 26.19 -7.98
C GLY A 109 14.88 25.36 -8.55
N LEU A 110 15.17 25.50 -9.85
CA LEU A 110 16.33 24.88 -10.50
C LEU A 110 17.58 25.74 -10.28
N HIS A 111 18.73 25.09 -10.05
CA HIS A 111 19.95 25.77 -9.63
C HIS A 111 20.64 26.60 -10.72
N SER A 112 20.56 26.18 -11.99
CA SER A 112 21.07 26.96 -13.12
C SER A 112 20.40 26.56 -14.43
N LEU A 113 20.44 27.49 -15.39
CA LEU A 113 19.97 27.29 -16.75
C LEU A 113 20.79 26.20 -17.46
N GLU A 114 22.11 26.22 -17.29
CA GLU A 114 23.04 25.25 -17.88
C GLU A 114 22.75 23.84 -17.38
N ALA A 115 22.61 23.65 -16.07
CA ALA A 115 22.27 22.36 -15.47
C ALA A 115 20.90 21.84 -15.94
N SER A 116 19.96 22.75 -16.21
CA SER A 116 18.63 22.41 -16.72
C SER A 116 18.68 21.99 -18.19
N ALA A 117 19.51 22.65 -19.00
CA ALA A 117 19.75 22.27 -20.39
C ALA A 117 20.49 20.93 -20.50
N GLU A 118 21.56 20.75 -19.71
CA GLU A 118 22.33 19.51 -19.59
C GLU A 118 21.47 18.33 -19.11
N ALA A 119 20.42 18.60 -18.34
CA ALA A 119 19.48 17.58 -17.88
C ALA A 119 18.47 17.16 -18.95
N PHE A 120 17.97 18.12 -19.74
CA PHE A 120 16.93 17.87 -20.74
C PHE A 120 17.47 17.12 -21.96
N ASP A 121 18.61 17.56 -22.49
CA ASP A 121 19.08 17.13 -23.80
C ASP A 121 19.37 15.61 -23.85
N PRO A 122 20.04 14.97 -22.87
CA PRO A 122 20.26 13.53 -22.87
C PRO A 122 18.95 12.72 -22.82
N LEU A 123 17.98 13.16 -22.01
CA LEU A 123 16.69 12.49 -21.88
C LEU A 123 15.86 12.60 -23.17
N ALA A 124 15.95 13.75 -23.85
CA ALA A 124 15.26 13.97 -25.11
C ALA A 124 15.83 13.12 -26.27
N GLN A 125 17.11 12.71 -26.21
CA GLN A 125 17.70 11.83 -27.23
C GLN A 125 17.35 10.34 -27.04
N LEU A 126 16.73 9.96 -25.93
CA LEU A 126 16.34 8.58 -25.68
C LEU A 126 15.24 8.15 -26.66
N LYS A 127 15.27 6.88 -27.06
CA LYS A 127 14.14 6.26 -27.76
C LYS A 127 12.93 6.21 -26.82
N ILE A 128 11.75 6.45 -27.38
CA ILE A 128 10.51 6.66 -26.61
C ILE A 128 10.18 5.47 -25.70
N TRP A 129 10.19 4.25 -26.24
CA TRP A 129 9.75 3.07 -25.51
C TRP A 129 10.90 2.40 -24.80
N SER A 130 11.86 1.85 -25.54
CA SER A 130 12.95 1.04 -24.99
C SER A 130 13.97 1.87 -24.19
N GLY A 131 14.14 3.15 -24.54
CA GLY A 131 15.10 4.05 -23.92
C GLY A 131 14.56 4.89 -22.77
N PHE A 132 13.26 5.21 -22.78
CA PHE A 132 12.66 6.17 -21.85
C PHE A 132 11.50 5.59 -21.03
N LEU A 133 10.36 5.29 -21.66
CA LEU A 133 9.18 4.82 -20.94
C LEU A 133 9.46 3.48 -20.23
N ASN A 134 9.95 2.47 -20.95
CA ASN A 134 10.21 1.10 -20.49
C ASN A 134 11.68 0.85 -20.09
N SER A 135 12.39 1.89 -19.67
CA SER A 135 13.80 1.79 -19.29
C SER A 135 13.99 1.40 -17.83
N THR A 136 14.69 0.29 -17.58
CA THR A 136 15.06 -0.14 -16.23
C THR A 136 16.00 0.87 -15.55
N SER A 137 16.94 1.48 -16.28
CA SER A 137 17.87 2.46 -15.69
C SER A 137 17.16 3.74 -15.23
N ILE A 138 16.19 4.23 -16.02
CA ILE A 138 15.34 5.37 -15.63
C ILE A 138 14.47 5.00 -14.42
N GLY A 139 13.91 3.78 -14.40
CA GLY A 139 13.15 3.29 -13.25
C GLY A 139 13.96 3.22 -11.96
N ASP A 140 15.17 2.66 -12.03
CA ASP A 140 16.06 2.45 -10.87
C ASP A 140 16.68 3.74 -10.35
N SER A 141 16.97 4.70 -11.23
CA SER A 141 17.52 6.03 -10.86
C SER A 141 16.50 6.93 -10.15
N ARG A 142 15.21 6.58 -10.18
CA ARG A 142 14.09 7.31 -9.55
C ARG A 142 13.86 8.74 -10.09
N ILE A 143 14.51 9.13 -11.19
CA ILE A 143 14.43 10.49 -11.77
C ILE A 143 12.98 10.91 -12.02
N ILE A 144 12.13 10.02 -12.56
CA ILE A 144 10.71 10.33 -12.81
C ILE A 144 9.85 9.97 -11.59
N SER A 145 10.08 8.79 -11.00
CA SER A 145 9.18 8.25 -9.97
C SER A 145 9.31 8.91 -8.59
N TRP A 146 10.45 9.53 -8.28
CA TRP A 146 10.60 10.32 -7.07
C TRP A 146 9.73 11.58 -7.08
N PRO A 147 9.87 12.52 -8.04
CA PRO A 147 9.01 13.70 -8.06
C PRO A 147 7.54 13.32 -8.30
N ASP A 148 7.25 12.26 -9.05
CA ASP A 148 5.88 11.75 -9.22
C ASP A 148 5.19 11.46 -7.88
N ARG A 149 5.87 10.77 -6.96
CA ARG A 149 5.35 10.44 -5.61
C ARG A 149 4.86 11.66 -4.82
N PHE A 150 5.47 12.82 -5.03
CA PHE A 150 5.13 14.05 -4.30
C PHE A 150 4.25 15.01 -5.09
N THR A 151 4.05 14.77 -6.38
CA THR A 151 3.29 15.67 -7.27
C THR A 151 1.98 15.07 -7.75
N ASN A 152 1.79 13.75 -7.64
CA ASN A 152 0.56 13.10 -8.09
C ASN A 152 -0.68 13.65 -7.37
N VAL A 153 -0.58 13.83 -6.04
CA VAL A 153 -1.54 14.59 -5.21
C VAL A 153 -0.76 15.40 -4.17
N ILE A 154 -0.91 16.72 -4.17
CA ILE A 154 -0.38 17.60 -3.12
C ILE A 154 -1.49 18.01 -2.15
N GLY A 155 -1.12 18.63 -1.02
CA GLY A 155 -2.08 19.14 -0.02
C GLY A 155 -3.23 19.95 -0.65
N ASN A 156 -4.42 19.85 -0.05
CA ASN A 156 -5.70 20.39 -0.56
C ASN A 156 -6.25 19.68 -1.82
N GLY A 157 -5.78 18.47 -2.13
CA GLY A 157 -6.34 17.64 -3.22
C GLY A 157 -5.99 18.13 -4.62
N ARG A 158 -5.00 19.01 -4.76
CA ARG A 158 -4.52 19.45 -6.08
C ARG A 158 -3.65 18.36 -6.69
N CYS A 159 -3.84 18.10 -7.98
CA CYS A 159 -3.12 17.07 -8.72
C CYS A 159 -2.27 17.71 -9.82
N ARG A 160 -1.08 17.17 -10.08
CA ARG A 160 -0.25 17.57 -11.23
C ARG A 160 -1.04 17.37 -12.52
N PRO A 161 -1.09 18.33 -13.46
CA PRO A 161 -1.68 18.12 -14.78
C PRO A 161 -0.95 17.02 -15.56
N SER A 162 -1.48 15.79 -15.51
CA SER A 162 -0.87 14.60 -16.09
C SER A 162 -1.94 13.56 -16.36
N MET A 163 -1.67 12.64 -17.29
CA MET A 163 -2.56 11.51 -17.54
C MET A 163 -2.69 10.55 -16.36
N ILE A 164 -1.64 10.46 -15.53
CA ILE A 164 -1.51 9.44 -14.48
C ILE A 164 -1.85 9.99 -13.09
N SER A 165 -2.49 11.17 -13.04
CA SER A 165 -2.96 11.80 -11.80
C SER A 165 -4.48 11.95 -11.80
N CYS A 166 -5.04 12.28 -10.63
CA CYS A 166 -6.45 12.63 -10.50
C CYS A 166 -6.80 14.06 -10.99
N TYR A 167 -5.99 14.65 -11.88
CA TYR A 167 -6.27 15.94 -12.49
C TYR A 167 -7.46 15.86 -13.46
N THR A 168 -8.51 16.62 -13.14
CA THR A 168 -9.79 16.62 -13.89
C THR A 168 -9.88 17.69 -14.97
N GLY A 169 -8.86 18.55 -15.10
CA GLY A 169 -8.83 19.59 -16.13
C GLY A 169 -8.45 19.05 -17.52
N GLU A 170 -8.57 19.93 -18.50
CA GLU A 170 -8.29 19.67 -19.92
C GLU A 170 -6.80 19.41 -20.18
N LEU A 171 -6.48 18.35 -20.94
CA LEU A 171 -5.11 17.95 -21.30
C LEU A 171 -4.84 17.83 -22.82
N SER A 172 -5.86 17.82 -23.69
CA SER A 172 -5.65 17.65 -25.16
C SER A 172 -4.96 18.84 -25.82
N CYS A 173 -5.08 20.03 -25.23
CA CYS A 173 -4.38 21.20 -25.71
C CYS A 173 -3.03 21.30 -25.01
N THR A 174 -1.96 20.98 -25.72
CA THR A 174 -0.56 21.10 -25.25
C THR A 174 -0.26 22.41 -24.55
N LYS A 175 -0.70 23.53 -25.14
CA LYS A 175 -0.47 24.85 -24.57
C LYS A 175 -1.14 24.96 -23.21
N THR A 176 -2.40 24.56 -23.14
CA THR A 176 -3.18 24.54 -21.90
C THR A 176 -2.59 23.58 -20.87
N TRP A 177 -2.17 22.38 -21.29
CA TRP A 177 -1.48 21.44 -20.41
C TRP A 177 -0.21 22.06 -19.85
N LEU A 178 0.68 22.60 -20.70
CA LEU A 178 1.96 23.16 -20.28
C LEU A 178 1.76 24.37 -19.34
N GLU A 179 0.83 25.28 -19.66
CA GLU A 179 0.47 26.40 -18.79
C GLU A 179 0.00 25.92 -17.40
N ASN A 180 -0.89 24.91 -17.38
CA ASN A 180 -1.38 24.32 -16.14
C ASN A 180 -0.25 23.60 -15.37
N TRP A 181 0.58 22.84 -16.08
CA TRP A 181 1.68 22.08 -15.50
C TRP A 181 2.70 23.01 -14.86
N MET A 182 3.11 24.06 -15.56
CA MET A 182 4.03 25.08 -15.05
C MET A 182 3.43 25.80 -13.82
N SER A 183 2.16 26.22 -13.91
CA SER A 183 1.46 26.85 -12.78
C SER A 183 1.38 25.94 -11.55
N PHE A 184 1.26 24.63 -11.74
CA PHE A 184 1.32 23.66 -10.66
C PHE A 184 2.74 23.49 -10.10
N MET A 185 3.73 23.28 -10.97
CA MET A 185 5.10 22.93 -10.57
C MET A 185 5.84 24.07 -9.86
N THR A 186 5.51 25.34 -10.14
CA THR A 186 6.02 26.50 -9.38
C THR A 186 5.60 26.51 -7.90
N ARG A 187 4.59 25.72 -7.53
CA ARG A 187 4.10 25.60 -6.15
C ARG A 187 4.43 24.24 -5.54
N ALA A 188 4.74 23.25 -6.37
CA ALA A 188 5.05 21.92 -5.92
C ALA A 188 6.38 21.92 -5.16
N ARG A 189 6.42 21.23 -4.02
CA ARG A 189 7.65 21.02 -3.26
C ARG A 189 8.08 19.57 -3.42
N ILE A 190 9.12 19.35 -4.21
CA ILE A 190 9.75 18.03 -4.33
C ILE A 190 10.89 17.98 -3.30
N PRO A 191 10.84 17.09 -2.30
CA PRO A 191 11.93 16.94 -1.35
C PRO A 191 13.18 16.37 -2.03
N PRO A 192 14.38 16.63 -1.50
CA PRO A 192 15.60 16.05 -2.02
C PRO A 192 15.56 14.51 -1.92
N LEU A 193 16.07 13.82 -2.94
CA LEU A 193 16.25 12.38 -2.90
C LEU A 193 17.45 12.03 -2.02
N ASN A 194 17.32 11.00 -1.18
CA ASN A 194 18.49 10.37 -0.55
C ASN A 194 19.25 9.53 -1.61
N VAL A 195 20.18 10.16 -2.32
CA VAL A 195 20.98 9.54 -3.40
C VAL A 195 21.88 8.40 -2.95
N GLU A 196 22.12 8.21 -1.64
CA GLU A 196 22.87 7.07 -1.12
C GLU A 196 21.98 5.81 -1.02
N LYS A 197 20.69 6.01 -0.74
CA LYS A 197 19.71 4.92 -0.66
C LYS A 197 19.34 4.36 -2.04
N TYR A 198 19.41 5.18 -3.08
CA TYR A 198 18.97 4.82 -4.43
C TYR A 198 20.17 4.80 -5.38
N ASN A 199 20.20 3.87 -6.33
CA ASN A 199 21.31 3.70 -7.29
C ASN A 199 21.31 4.79 -8.37
N VAL A 200 21.36 6.06 -7.96
CA VAL A 200 21.40 7.21 -8.85
C VAL A 200 22.76 7.23 -9.55
N GLU A 201 22.75 7.23 -10.88
CA GLU A 201 23.95 7.36 -11.70
C GLU A 201 24.73 8.62 -11.31
N ALA A 202 26.06 8.52 -11.29
CA ALA A 202 26.91 9.61 -10.83
C ALA A 202 26.67 10.92 -11.59
N SER A 203 26.39 10.81 -12.90
CA SER A 203 26.05 11.93 -13.80
C SER A 203 24.83 12.73 -13.36
N TYR A 204 23.88 12.13 -12.63
CA TYR A 204 22.68 12.82 -12.18
C TYR A 204 22.82 13.41 -10.79
N ARG A 205 23.82 13.04 -9.99
CA ARG A 205 23.83 13.34 -8.54
C ARG A 205 23.87 14.83 -8.22
N GLU A 206 24.73 15.58 -8.92
CA GLU A 206 24.90 17.02 -8.68
C GLU A 206 23.68 17.83 -9.13
N ASN A 207 23.01 17.39 -10.20
CA ASN A 207 21.88 18.09 -10.83
C ASN A 207 20.56 17.31 -10.74
N TYR A 208 20.42 16.44 -9.74
CA TYR A 208 19.32 15.45 -9.68
C TYR A 208 17.94 16.11 -9.75
N GLN A 209 17.79 17.27 -9.11
CA GLN A 209 16.53 18.02 -9.13
C GLN A 209 16.16 18.50 -10.55
N SER A 210 17.14 18.99 -11.32
CA SER A 210 16.95 19.39 -12.72
C SER A 210 16.60 18.19 -13.61
N PHE A 211 17.33 17.08 -13.47
CA PHE A 211 17.00 15.82 -14.17
C PHE A 211 15.61 15.31 -13.80
N SER A 212 15.24 15.37 -12.53
CA SER A 212 13.94 14.88 -12.06
C SER A 212 12.78 15.70 -12.61
N LEU A 213 12.93 17.03 -12.62
CA LEU A 213 11.88 17.90 -13.14
C LEU A 213 11.76 17.80 -14.66
N ALA A 214 12.88 17.80 -15.39
CA ALA A 214 12.92 17.60 -16.83
C ALA A 214 12.35 16.22 -17.20
N GLY A 215 12.79 15.16 -16.52
CA GLY A 215 12.30 13.80 -16.71
C GLY A 215 10.81 13.67 -16.48
N LEU A 216 10.27 14.32 -15.44
CA LEU A 216 8.82 14.32 -15.18
C LEU A 216 8.03 15.07 -16.25
N ALA A 217 8.51 16.24 -16.69
CA ALA A 217 7.88 17.02 -17.75
C ALA A 217 7.85 16.25 -19.08
N LEU A 218 9.00 15.66 -19.47
CA LEU A 218 9.14 14.81 -20.65
C LEU A 218 8.23 13.59 -20.57
N PHE A 219 8.17 12.92 -19.40
CA PHE A 219 7.30 11.78 -19.18
C PHE A 219 5.83 12.13 -19.41
N ASP A 220 5.32 13.15 -18.72
CA ASP A 220 3.91 13.58 -18.88
C ASP A 220 3.60 13.98 -20.34
N SER A 221 4.54 14.69 -20.99
CA SER A 221 4.41 15.13 -22.38
C SER A 221 4.34 13.95 -23.34
N VAL A 222 5.22 12.96 -23.18
CA VAL A 222 5.27 11.76 -24.03
C VAL A 222 3.99 10.95 -23.87
N LEU A 223 3.48 10.78 -22.64
CA LEU A 223 2.21 10.08 -22.41
C LEU A 223 1.06 10.75 -23.18
N ILE A 224 0.95 12.08 -23.11
CA ILE A 224 -0.08 12.84 -23.83
C ILE A 224 0.10 12.68 -25.34
N ALA A 225 1.31 12.89 -25.86
CA ALA A 225 1.61 12.85 -27.29
C ALA A 225 1.31 11.48 -27.93
N ILE A 226 1.56 10.38 -27.22
CA ILE A 226 1.20 9.03 -27.69
C ILE A 226 -0.31 8.81 -27.60
N SER A 227 -0.96 9.29 -26.54
CA SER A 227 -2.40 9.09 -26.33
C SER A 227 -3.25 9.81 -27.39
N GLU A 228 -2.83 11.00 -27.83
CA GLU A 228 -3.45 11.72 -28.95
C GLU A 228 -3.37 10.97 -30.29
N ARG A 229 -2.52 9.94 -30.40
CA ARG A 229 -2.41 9.08 -31.59
C ARG A 229 -3.25 7.81 -31.50
N THR A 230 -3.91 7.57 -30.37
CA THR A 230 -4.82 6.43 -30.20
C THR A 230 -6.20 6.75 -30.76
N SER A 231 -6.98 5.72 -31.10
CA SER A 231 -8.36 5.88 -31.59
C SER A 231 -9.36 6.09 -30.45
N VAL A 232 -8.94 5.85 -29.21
CA VAL A 232 -9.78 5.98 -28.02
C VAL A 232 -9.80 7.43 -27.55
N ASP A 233 -10.99 7.92 -27.18
CA ASP A 233 -11.14 9.16 -26.40
C ASP A 233 -10.56 8.95 -24.99
N TRP A 234 -9.24 9.10 -24.91
CA TRP A 234 -8.44 8.80 -23.73
C TRP A 234 -8.75 9.76 -22.58
N GLN A 235 -9.21 10.98 -22.85
CA GLN A 235 -9.54 11.96 -21.81
C GLN A 235 -10.83 11.62 -21.12
N THR A 236 -11.91 11.36 -21.86
CA THR A 236 -13.17 10.90 -21.28
C THR A 236 -12.95 9.59 -20.51
N MET A 237 -12.17 8.66 -21.09
CA MET A 237 -11.77 7.44 -20.42
C MET A 237 -11.00 7.69 -19.10
N ARG A 238 -10.03 8.60 -19.10
CA ARG A 238 -9.28 8.99 -17.91
C ARG A 238 -10.21 9.55 -16.83
N LEU A 239 -11.12 10.45 -17.20
CA LEU A 239 -12.07 11.07 -16.27
C LEU A 239 -13.03 10.05 -15.64
N ASP A 240 -13.51 9.09 -16.42
CA ASP A 240 -14.34 7.99 -15.91
C ASP A 240 -13.56 7.14 -14.88
N ARG A 241 -12.28 6.87 -15.15
CA ARG A 241 -11.41 6.14 -14.21
C ARG A 241 -11.08 6.94 -12.96
N ILE A 242 -10.85 8.25 -13.06
CA ILE A 242 -10.70 9.14 -11.90
C ILE A 242 -11.96 9.08 -11.02
N LYS A 243 -13.16 9.11 -11.63
CA LYS A 243 -14.42 8.97 -10.90
C LYS A 243 -14.51 7.62 -10.16
N SER A 244 -14.04 6.53 -10.78
CA SER A 244 -13.98 5.22 -10.13
C SER A 244 -13.00 5.21 -8.94
N ILE A 245 -11.77 5.68 -9.13
CA ILE A 245 -10.75 5.72 -8.07
C ILE A 245 -11.19 6.58 -6.89
N THR A 246 -11.78 7.74 -7.14
CA THR A 246 -12.26 8.66 -6.09
C THR A 246 -13.41 8.07 -5.27
N GLN A 247 -14.10 7.04 -5.77
CA GLN A 247 -15.13 6.29 -5.02
C GLN A 247 -14.56 5.13 -4.19
N ARG A 248 -13.32 4.69 -4.42
CA ARG A 248 -12.72 3.55 -3.70
C ARG A 248 -12.67 3.69 -2.18
N PRO A 249 -12.34 4.87 -1.59
CA PRO A 249 -12.43 5.05 -0.14
C PRO A 249 -13.81 4.68 0.41
N ARG A 250 -14.88 5.06 -0.31
CA ARG A 250 -16.25 4.74 0.06
C ARG A 250 -16.55 3.25 -0.14
N GLN A 251 -16.17 2.68 -1.27
CA GLN A 251 -16.35 1.24 -1.54
C GLN A 251 -15.66 0.37 -0.50
N LEU A 252 -14.44 0.73 -0.09
CA LEU A 252 -13.69 0.07 0.97
C LEU A 252 -14.46 0.10 2.30
N VAL A 253 -14.92 1.29 2.72
CA VAL A 253 -15.69 1.43 3.96
C VAL A 253 -17.00 0.62 3.90
N GLU A 254 -17.70 0.64 2.76
CA GLU A 254 -18.87 -0.20 2.54
C GLU A 254 -18.54 -1.69 2.60
N TYR A 255 -17.36 -2.11 2.10
CA TYR A 255 -16.91 -3.49 2.15
C TYR A 255 -16.63 -3.95 3.60
N VAL A 256 -15.87 -3.14 4.36
CA VAL A 256 -15.61 -3.39 5.79
C VAL A 256 -16.93 -3.50 6.56
N ALA A 257 -17.85 -2.55 6.36
CA ALA A 257 -19.12 -2.52 7.06
C ALA A 257 -20.01 -3.74 6.77
N ARG A 258 -20.09 -4.17 5.51
CA ARG A 258 -21.01 -5.23 5.09
C ARG A 258 -20.46 -6.64 5.25
N TYR A 259 -19.17 -6.84 4.98
CA TYR A 259 -18.59 -8.17 4.87
C TYR A 259 -17.73 -8.54 6.07
N LEU A 260 -17.14 -7.56 6.76
CA LEU A 260 -16.30 -7.81 7.92
C LEU A 260 -17.06 -7.60 9.23
N PHE A 261 -17.68 -6.43 9.42
CA PHE A 261 -18.48 -6.18 10.62
C PHE A 261 -19.78 -7.01 10.63
N GLY A 262 -20.02 -7.71 11.73
CA GLY A 262 -21.11 -8.67 11.89
C GLY A 262 -20.62 -10.12 11.75
N PRO A 263 -20.20 -10.57 10.55
CA PRO A 263 -19.72 -11.94 10.32
C PRO A 263 -18.41 -12.30 11.00
N LYS A 264 -17.53 -11.34 11.30
CA LYS A 264 -16.21 -11.60 11.90
C LYS A 264 -16.19 -11.21 13.36
N ASP A 265 -15.52 -12.00 14.17
CA ASP A 265 -15.35 -11.72 15.61
C ASP A 265 -14.08 -10.90 15.85
N MET A 266 -13.09 -11.01 14.95
CA MET A 266 -11.87 -10.22 14.96
C MET A 266 -11.46 -9.82 13.54
N ILE A 267 -11.07 -8.56 13.38
CA ILE A 267 -10.64 -8.00 12.09
C ILE A 267 -9.30 -7.28 12.29
N MET A 268 -8.32 -7.62 11.48
CA MET A 268 -6.98 -7.03 11.52
C MET A 268 -6.71 -6.35 10.19
N LEU A 269 -6.60 -5.03 10.20
CA LEU A 269 -6.37 -4.26 8.98
C LEU A 269 -4.97 -3.67 9.00
N GLN A 270 -4.32 -3.66 7.84
CA GLN A 270 -3.02 -3.02 7.60
C GLN A 270 -3.17 -1.82 6.66
N GLU A 271 -2.19 -0.93 6.62
CA GLU A 271 -2.16 0.26 5.75
C GLU A 271 -3.34 1.26 5.91
N VAL A 272 -4.02 1.25 7.06
CA VAL A 272 -5.21 2.09 7.29
C VAL A 272 -4.82 3.56 7.45
N SER A 273 -5.26 4.41 6.52
CA SER A 273 -5.06 5.85 6.66
C SER A 273 -5.98 6.45 7.72
N GLY A 274 -5.58 7.59 8.31
CA GLY A 274 -6.43 8.28 9.30
C GLY A 274 -7.83 8.61 8.77
N GLU A 275 -7.92 9.12 7.53
CA GLU A 275 -9.21 9.44 6.90
C GLU A 275 -10.08 8.18 6.70
N ILE A 276 -9.48 7.07 6.27
CA ILE A 276 -10.22 5.81 6.09
C ILE A 276 -10.69 5.27 7.44
N LEU A 277 -9.84 5.33 8.48
CA LEU A 277 -10.23 4.91 9.83
C LEU A 277 -11.41 5.73 10.36
N ASP A 278 -11.37 7.06 10.21
CA ASP A 278 -12.46 7.94 10.62
C ASP A 278 -13.78 7.59 9.90
N ARG A 279 -13.71 7.26 8.61
CA ARG A 279 -14.87 6.81 7.83
C ARG A 279 -15.38 5.45 8.29
N ILE A 280 -14.50 4.48 8.56
CA ILE A 280 -14.87 3.16 9.11
C ILE A 280 -15.57 3.34 10.46
N LEU A 281 -15.06 4.21 11.34
CA LEU A 281 -15.66 4.46 12.66
C LEU A 281 -16.98 5.25 12.59
N SER A 282 -17.29 5.86 11.46
CA SER A 282 -18.56 6.57 11.26
C SER A 282 -19.75 5.67 10.90
N VAL A 283 -19.50 4.41 10.52
CA VAL A 283 -20.57 3.45 10.20
C VAL A 283 -21.13 2.82 11.48
N ASP A 284 -22.43 2.52 11.51
CA ASP A 284 -23.11 2.04 12.72
C ASP A 284 -22.60 0.67 13.18
N GLU A 285 -22.24 -0.20 12.24
CA GLU A 285 -21.74 -1.55 12.50
C GLU A 285 -20.45 -1.55 13.32
N SER A 286 -19.63 -0.49 13.19
CA SER A 286 -18.38 -0.35 13.96
C SER A 286 -18.60 -0.23 15.46
N LYS A 287 -19.78 0.24 15.91
CA LYS A 287 -20.12 0.40 17.34
C LYS A 287 -20.14 -0.93 18.10
N GLY A 288 -20.36 -2.04 17.37
CA GLY A 288 -20.30 -3.40 17.89
C GLY A 288 -18.88 -3.91 18.16
N TYR A 289 -17.84 -3.10 17.91
CA TYR A 289 -16.44 -3.49 18.04
C TYR A 289 -15.69 -2.55 18.98
N ASP A 290 -14.67 -3.09 19.64
CA ASP A 290 -13.61 -2.33 20.30
C ASP A 290 -12.45 -2.15 19.31
N LEU A 291 -11.92 -0.92 19.22
CA LEU A 291 -10.79 -0.58 18.36
C LEU A 291 -9.50 -0.58 19.16
N ILE A 292 -8.49 -1.24 18.61
CA ILE A 292 -7.12 -1.26 19.10
C ILE A 292 -6.25 -0.66 18.00
N VAL A 293 -5.56 0.41 18.35
CA VAL A 293 -4.75 1.18 17.42
C VAL A 293 -3.59 1.80 18.20
N GLU A 294 -2.40 1.76 17.63
CA GLU A 294 -1.27 2.48 18.22
C GLU A 294 -1.43 4.00 17.99
N PRO A 295 -1.03 4.84 18.96
CA PRO A 295 -0.94 6.27 18.75
C PRO A 295 -0.01 6.55 17.56
N SER A 296 -0.49 7.29 16.57
CA SER A 296 0.29 7.59 15.36
C SER A 296 1.44 8.54 15.67
N PRO A 297 2.71 8.16 15.41
CA PRO A 297 3.80 9.11 15.39
C PRO A 297 4.05 9.52 13.95
N ASN A 298 3.84 10.80 13.69
CA ASN A 298 4.32 11.76 12.67
C ASN A 298 4.96 11.30 11.33
N VAL A 299 5.37 10.06 11.11
CA VAL A 299 6.15 9.60 9.95
C VAL A 299 5.28 8.85 8.93
N THR A 300 4.31 8.04 9.36
CA THR A 300 3.42 7.28 8.48
C THR A 300 2.00 7.84 8.54
N LYS A 301 1.38 8.06 7.36
CA LYS A 301 -0.04 8.42 7.26
C LYS A 301 -0.97 7.21 7.42
N GLN A 302 -0.40 6.02 7.56
CA GLN A 302 -1.07 4.73 7.57
C GLN A 302 -0.71 3.95 8.83
N ARG A 303 -1.59 3.04 9.27
CA ARG A 303 -1.38 2.23 10.47
C ARG A 303 -2.10 0.88 10.39
N SER A 304 -1.59 -0.07 11.15
CA SER A 304 -2.26 -1.33 11.45
C SER A 304 -3.25 -1.13 12.60
N VAL A 305 -4.41 -1.79 12.53
CA VAL A 305 -5.47 -1.73 13.55
C VAL A 305 -6.06 -3.11 13.78
N ILE A 306 -6.64 -3.31 14.96
CA ILE A 306 -7.38 -4.51 15.32
C ILE A 306 -8.78 -4.08 15.81
N PHE A 307 -9.82 -4.72 15.27
CA PHE A 307 -11.18 -4.62 15.77
C PHE A 307 -11.57 -5.94 16.44
N ILE A 308 -12.15 -5.86 17.64
CA ILE A 308 -12.65 -7.02 18.39
C ILE A 308 -14.14 -6.84 18.61
N LYS A 309 -14.94 -7.84 18.21
CA LYS A 309 -16.39 -7.79 18.38
C LYS A 309 -16.74 -7.85 19.86
N LYS A 310 -17.56 -6.90 20.33
CA LYS A 310 -18.06 -6.89 21.71
C LYS A 310 -18.89 -8.15 21.96
N GLY A 311 -18.61 -8.81 23.08
CA GLY A 311 -19.30 -10.04 23.47
C GLY A 311 -18.84 -11.30 22.73
N CYS A 312 -17.76 -11.27 21.93
CA CYS A 312 -17.18 -12.49 21.35
C CYS A 312 -16.41 -13.38 22.35
N GLY A 313 -16.36 -12.97 23.63
CA GLY A 313 -15.68 -13.70 24.70
C GLY A 313 -14.21 -13.35 24.87
N LEU A 314 -13.65 -12.49 24.02
CA LEU A 314 -12.33 -11.87 24.22
C LEU A 314 -12.48 -10.57 25.02
N ALA A 315 -11.75 -10.45 26.13
CA ALA A 315 -11.77 -9.26 26.98
C ALA A 315 -10.42 -8.51 26.90
N LEU A 316 -10.45 -7.22 26.58
CA LEU A 316 -9.23 -6.42 26.44
C LEU A 316 -8.54 -6.18 27.80
N GLU A 317 -7.26 -6.55 27.91
CA GLU A 317 -6.43 -6.31 29.09
C GLU A 317 -5.59 -5.04 28.88
N VAL A 318 -6.14 -3.88 29.27
CA VAL A 318 -5.55 -2.55 28.98
C VAL A 318 -4.11 -2.43 29.51
N LYS A 319 -3.88 -2.74 30.79
CA LYS A 319 -2.55 -2.59 31.42
C LYS A 319 -1.50 -3.53 30.84
N ALA A 320 -1.87 -4.78 30.57
CA ALA A 320 -0.98 -5.75 29.95
C ALA A 320 -0.64 -5.33 28.52
N SER A 321 -1.63 -4.80 27.78
CA SER A 321 -1.43 -4.23 26.45
C SER A 321 -0.45 -3.07 26.46
N GLU A 322 -0.59 -2.11 27.37
CA GLU A 322 0.34 -0.98 27.52
C GLU A 322 1.78 -1.46 27.77
N THR A 323 1.96 -2.41 28.70
CA THR A 323 3.28 -2.97 29.03
C THR A 323 3.92 -3.65 27.82
N VAL A 324 3.14 -4.44 27.08
CA VAL A 324 3.63 -5.12 25.86
C VAL A 324 4.00 -4.11 24.77
N ARG A 325 3.17 -3.08 24.56
CA ARG A 325 3.45 -2.02 23.57
C ARG A 325 4.75 -1.29 23.85
N GLU A 326 4.97 -0.90 25.11
CA GLU A 326 6.22 -0.24 25.50
C GLU A 326 7.44 -1.12 25.23
N ALA A 327 7.34 -2.40 25.58
CA ALA A 327 8.44 -3.34 25.38
C ALA A 327 8.74 -3.60 23.90
N ILE A 328 7.70 -3.66 23.05
CA ILE A 328 7.84 -3.80 21.60
C ILE A 328 8.39 -2.52 20.96
N ARG A 329 7.91 -1.35 21.36
CA ARG A 329 8.31 -0.06 20.77
C ARG A 329 9.83 0.12 20.83
N ASP A 330 10.42 -0.08 22.00
CA ASP A 330 11.85 0.14 22.22
C ASP A 330 12.75 -0.85 21.43
N GLU A 331 12.28 -2.08 21.22
CA GLU A 331 12.99 -3.09 20.42
C GLU A 331 12.73 -2.91 18.92
N GLY A 332 11.49 -2.61 18.54
CA GLY A 332 11.06 -2.38 17.17
C GLY A 332 11.76 -1.17 16.55
N GLU A 333 11.79 -0.03 17.26
CA GLU A 333 12.52 1.17 16.82
C GLU A 333 14.01 0.87 16.58
N ARG A 334 14.63 0.08 17.47
CA ARG A 334 16.03 -0.34 17.33
C ARG A 334 16.26 -1.19 16.09
N ARG A 335 15.27 -1.98 15.69
CA ARG A 335 15.31 -2.80 14.46
C ARG A 335 14.81 -2.06 13.22
N GLY A 336 14.37 -0.80 13.36
CA GLY A 336 13.88 0.02 12.26
C GLY A 336 12.43 -0.24 11.86
N LEU A 337 11.62 -0.84 12.74
CA LEU A 337 10.17 -0.96 12.56
C LEU A 337 9.55 0.44 12.46
N ALA A 338 8.87 0.72 11.36
CA ALA A 338 8.22 2.02 11.22
C ALA A 338 7.03 2.08 12.17
N SER A 339 6.81 3.27 12.73
CA SER A 339 5.64 3.41 13.57
C SER A 339 4.36 3.34 12.73
N GLY A 340 3.32 2.72 13.28
CA GLY A 340 2.08 2.40 12.58
C GLY A 340 2.08 1.01 11.93
N ASP A 341 3.22 0.40 11.60
CA ASP A 341 3.23 -0.90 10.92
C ASP A 341 2.70 -2.04 11.81
N LEU A 342 2.81 -1.92 13.13
CA LEU A 342 2.40 -2.93 14.09
C LEU A 342 1.41 -2.35 15.10
N SER A 343 0.30 -3.03 15.34
CA SER A 343 -0.59 -2.80 16.48
C SER A 343 -0.75 -4.08 17.29
N VAL A 344 -0.70 -3.96 18.61
CA VAL A 344 -0.79 -5.09 19.52
C VAL A 344 -1.75 -4.85 20.68
N ALA A 345 -2.25 -5.94 21.24
CA ALA A 345 -2.95 -5.93 22.51
C ALA A 345 -2.89 -7.30 23.17
N VAL A 346 -3.03 -7.31 24.49
CA VAL A 346 -3.29 -8.53 25.26
C VAL A 346 -4.79 -8.60 25.54
N VAL A 347 -5.37 -9.76 25.29
CA VAL A 347 -6.76 -10.06 25.65
C VAL A 347 -6.83 -11.30 26.51
N THR A 348 -7.87 -11.42 27.30
CA THR A 348 -8.24 -12.64 28.03
C THR A 348 -9.23 -13.42 27.19
N THR A 349 -8.94 -14.69 26.92
CA THR A 349 -9.79 -15.64 26.21
C THR A 349 -10.97 -16.11 27.09
N PRO A 350 -11.99 -16.78 26.52
CA PRO A 350 -13.10 -17.33 27.32
C PRO A 350 -12.71 -18.32 28.41
N ASN A 351 -11.56 -19.00 28.27
CA ASN A 351 -11.02 -19.90 29.29
C ASN A 351 -10.07 -19.19 30.30
N GLY A 352 -10.02 -17.85 30.28
CA GLY A 352 -9.25 -17.04 31.21
C GLY A 352 -7.76 -16.96 30.93
N GLN A 353 -7.31 -17.38 29.74
CA GLN A 353 -5.90 -17.35 29.35
C GLN A 353 -5.54 -16.04 28.64
N PRO A 354 -4.32 -15.49 28.86
CA PRO A 354 -3.87 -14.34 28.09
C PRO A 354 -3.54 -14.75 26.65
N LEU A 355 -3.90 -13.89 25.71
CA LEU A 355 -3.61 -14.03 24.28
C LEU A 355 -3.10 -12.69 23.74
N LEU A 356 -1.95 -12.72 23.07
CA LEU A 356 -1.40 -11.59 22.34
C LEU A 356 -2.05 -11.52 20.95
N LEU A 357 -2.66 -10.37 20.65
CA LEU A 357 -3.15 -10.02 19.33
C LEU A 357 -2.16 -9.10 18.63
N ALA A 358 -1.97 -9.30 17.32
CA ALA A 358 -1.14 -8.41 16.52
C ALA A 358 -1.68 -8.21 15.08
N SER A 359 -1.78 -6.97 14.63
CA SER A 359 -1.95 -6.62 13.21
C SER A 359 -0.66 -6.00 12.71
N PHE A 360 -0.06 -6.55 11.66
CA PHE A 360 1.28 -6.18 11.22
C PHE A 360 1.42 -6.05 9.70
N HIS A 361 2.07 -4.98 9.27
CA HIS A 361 2.49 -4.73 7.89
C HIS A 361 4.02 -4.80 7.80
N GLY A 362 4.55 -5.80 7.09
CA GLY A 362 5.97 -5.91 6.79
C GLY A 362 6.46 -4.75 5.92
N ASP A 363 7.74 -4.40 6.02
CA ASP A 363 8.32 -3.43 5.09
C ASP A 363 8.25 -3.94 3.65
N THR A 364 8.40 -3.06 2.67
CA THR A 364 8.21 -3.38 1.24
C THR A 364 8.95 -4.64 0.74
N ASN A 365 10.10 -4.97 1.34
CA ASN A 365 10.91 -6.13 0.95
C ASN A 365 10.80 -7.31 1.94
N GLY A 366 9.96 -7.20 2.97
CA GLY A 366 9.75 -8.21 4.02
C GLY A 366 10.94 -8.43 4.96
N ARG A 367 11.92 -7.53 4.98
CA ARG A 367 13.16 -7.69 5.77
C ARG A 367 12.92 -7.64 7.27
N LEU A 368 11.97 -6.84 7.71
CA LEU A 368 11.59 -6.69 9.11
C LEU A 368 10.52 -7.69 9.54
N THR A 369 9.95 -8.48 8.61
CA THR A 369 8.90 -9.43 8.94
C THR A 369 9.35 -10.47 9.95
N ILE A 370 10.43 -11.20 9.66
CA ILE A 370 10.97 -12.21 10.60
C ILE A 370 11.45 -11.55 11.90
N PRO A 371 12.26 -10.47 11.87
CA PRO A 371 12.67 -9.78 13.10
C PRO A 371 11.51 -9.32 14.00
N THR A 372 10.41 -8.85 13.42
CA THR A 372 9.22 -8.43 14.20
C THR A 372 8.51 -9.64 14.83
N LEU A 373 8.37 -10.75 14.09
CA LEU A 373 7.79 -11.97 14.66
C LEU A 373 8.66 -12.57 15.78
N GLU A 374 9.98 -12.43 15.72
CA GLU A 374 10.87 -12.81 16.82
C GLU A 374 10.63 -11.97 18.08
N ILE A 375 10.36 -10.66 17.93
CA ILE A 375 9.99 -9.79 19.05
C ILE A 375 8.69 -10.29 19.68
N LEU A 376 7.64 -10.53 18.88
CA LEU A 376 6.35 -11.04 19.37
C LEU A 376 6.51 -12.39 20.05
N ARG A 377 7.33 -13.29 19.48
CA ARG A 377 7.66 -14.59 20.06
C ARG A 377 8.28 -14.44 21.45
N SER A 378 9.18 -13.48 21.63
CA SER A 378 9.95 -13.29 22.87
C SER A 378 9.10 -12.88 24.08
N LEU A 379 7.85 -12.47 23.87
CA LEU A 379 6.91 -12.13 24.94
C LEU A 379 6.30 -13.36 25.64
N ASP A 380 6.55 -14.56 25.11
CA ASP A 380 6.11 -15.85 25.67
C ASP A 380 4.60 -15.95 25.98
N LEU A 381 3.78 -15.23 25.20
CA LEU A 381 2.31 -15.33 25.22
C LEU A 381 1.81 -16.13 24.02
N PRO A 382 0.68 -16.86 24.13
CA PRO A 382 -0.06 -17.31 22.96
C PRO A 382 -0.28 -16.12 22.00
N LEU A 383 -0.15 -16.34 20.70
CA LEU A 383 -0.19 -15.31 19.66
C LEU A 383 -1.29 -15.63 18.65
N LEU A 384 -2.09 -14.63 18.32
CA LEU A 384 -2.93 -14.60 17.13
C LEU A 384 -2.60 -13.32 16.35
N ALA A 385 -2.12 -13.44 15.13
CA ALA A 385 -1.71 -12.30 14.33
C ALA A 385 -2.24 -12.34 12.90
N GLY A 386 -2.54 -11.16 12.35
CA GLY A 386 -2.88 -10.91 10.96
C GLY A 386 -1.75 -10.10 10.35
N VAL A 387 -1.14 -10.63 9.30
CA VAL A 387 0.14 -10.14 8.81
C VAL A 387 0.12 -10.03 7.29
N ASP A 388 0.42 -8.85 6.76
CA ASP A 388 1.03 -8.74 5.45
C ASP A 388 2.54 -8.92 5.63
N ALA A 389 3.06 -10.08 5.23
CA ALA A 389 4.45 -10.45 5.41
C ALA A 389 5.38 -9.79 4.38
N ASN A 390 4.82 -9.20 3.30
CA ASN A 390 5.57 -8.74 2.13
C ASN A 390 6.60 -9.77 1.64
N CYS A 391 6.20 -11.04 1.58
CA CYS A 391 7.01 -12.14 1.09
C CYS A 391 6.65 -12.50 -0.36
N TYR A 392 7.62 -13.06 -1.09
CA TYR A 392 7.53 -13.25 -2.54
C TYR A 392 7.76 -14.71 -2.92
N ALA A 393 6.94 -15.22 -3.85
CA ALA A 393 7.08 -16.58 -4.36
C ALA A 393 8.42 -16.74 -5.10
N ASP A 394 8.71 -15.81 -6.01
CA ASP A 394 9.98 -15.71 -6.74
C ASP A 394 10.81 -14.54 -6.19
N ALA A 395 11.37 -14.73 -4.99
CA ALA A 395 12.19 -13.70 -4.36
C ALA A 395 13.60 -13.60 -4.98
N GLY A 396 13.95 -12.39 -5.43
CA GLY A 396 15.35 -12.03 -5.67
C GLY A 396 16.13 -11.80 -4.37
N SER A 397 17.43 -11.51 -4.45
CA SER A 397 18.32 -11.36 -3.29
C SER A 397 17.96 -10.27 -2.28
N ARG A 398 17.01 -9.38 -2.63
CA ARG A 398 16.61 -8.25 -1.79
C ARG A 398 15.29 -8.45 -1.04
N ASN A 399 14.51 -9.46 -1.43
CA ASN A 399 13.13 -9.70 -0.98
C ASN A 399 13.06 -10.95 -0.09
N LEU A 400 12.13 -10.98 0.86
CA LEU A 400 11.86 -12.16 1.66
C LEU A 400 11.17 -13.23 0.81
N ALA A 401 11.80 -14.41 0.68
CA ALA A 401 11.18 -15.57 0.04
C ALA A 401 10.10 -16.18 0.94
N VAL A 402 9.00 -16.62 0.33
CA VAL A 402 7.93 -17.35 1.03
C VAL A 402 8.49 -18.58 1.75
N ARG A 403 9.39 -19.34 1.11
CA ARG A 403 10.02 -20.50 1.74
C ARG A 403 10.74 -20.12 3.04
N ASP A 404 11.57 -19.09 2.99
CA ASP A 404 12.38 -18.67 4.14
C ASP A 404 11.50 -18.12 5.27
N PHE A 405 10.40 -17.46 4.91
CA PHE A 405 9.35 -17.04 5.85
C PHE A 405 8.71 -18.24 6.56
N LEU A 406 8.21 -19.24 5.80
CA LEU A 406 7.57 -20.43 6.35
C LEU A 406 8.53 -21.26 7.22
N GLU A 407 9.79 -21.39 6.81
CA GLU A 407 10.82 -22.03 7.63
C GLU A 407 11.05 -21.29 8.96
N ALA A 408 11.03 -19.96 8.94
CA ALA A 408 11.13 -19.15 10.15
C ALA A 408 9.91 -19.37 11.07
N LEU A 409 8.69 -19.39 10.54
CA LEU A 409 7.48 -19.69 11.31
C LEU A 409 7.58 -21.06 11.98
N ASN A 410 8.01 -22.09 11.25
CA ASN A 410 8.20 -23.44 11.79
C ASN A 410 9.24 -23.47 12.91
N ARG A 411 10.39 -22.79 12.76
CA ARG A 411 11.39 -22.66 13.83
C ARG A 411 10.87 -21.90 15.07
N MET A 412 9.87 -21.04 14.87
CA MET A 412 9.22 -20.30 15.94
C MET A 412 8.05 -21.04 16.59
N GLY A 413 7.65 -22.20 16.07
CA GLY A 413 6.45 -22.91 16.50
C GLY A 413 5.17 -22.13 16.21
N ILE A 414 5.17 -21.30 15.16
CA ILE A 414 4.03 -20.50 14.73
C ILE A 414 3.32 -21.26 13.61
N HIS A 415 2.09 -21.64 13.87
CA HIS A 415 1.16 -22.15 12.87
C HIS A 415 0.64 -21.00 12.00
N HIS A 416 0.25 -21.31 10.76
CA HIS A 416 -0.23 -20.30 9.83
C HIS A 416 -1.32 -20.87 8.92
N THR A 417 -2.12 -19.96 8.39
CA THR A 417 -3.05 -20.23 7.28
C THR A 417 -2.30 -20.73 6.05
N ARG A 418 -3.00 -21.48 5.18
CA ARG A 418 -2.39 -22.03 3.97
C ARG A 418 -1.88 -20.87 3.09
N PRO A 419 -0.62 -20.90 2.61
CA PRO A 419 -0.13 -19.91 1.66
C PRO A 419 -1.05 -19.85 0.43
N THR A 420 -1.63 -18.69 0.20
CA THR A 420 -2.58 -18.43 -0.88
C THR A 420 -2.22 -17.10 -1.52
N THR A 421 -2.24 -17.01 -2.85
CA THR A 421 -1.92 -15.78 -3.57
C THR A 421 -2.91 -14.68 -3.21
N THR A 422 -2.46 -13.66 -2.48
CA THR A 422 -3.30 -12.56 -2.00
C THR A 422 -3.11 -11.29 -2.81
N THR A 423 -2.04 -11.17 -3.59
CA THR A 423 -1.88 -10.10 -4.58
C THR A 423 -1.99 -10.64 -6.00
N ARG A 424 -2.55 -9.85 -6.92
CA ARG A 424 -2.49 -10.09 -8.37
C ARG A 424 -2.41 -8.79 -9.13
N ASN A 425 -1.36 -8.02 -8.84
CA ASN A 425 -1.29 -6.66 -9.35
C ASN A 425 -0.71 -6.69 -10.76
N ARG A 426 -1.51 -6.35 -11.77
CA ARG A 426 -1.05 -6.24 -13.15
C ARG A 426 -0.95 -4.78 -13.55
N ARG A 427 0.27 -4.26 -13.50
CA ARG A 427 0.60 -2.86 -13.76
C ARG A 427 0.57 -2.52 -15.25
N THR A 428 0.12 -1.31 -15.57
CA THR A 428 0.10 -0.78 -16.95
C THR A 428 1.41 -0.06 -17.28
N PRO A 429 1.68 0.24 -18.56
CA PRO A 429 2.82 1.08 -18.93
C PRO A 429 2.69 2.56 -18.58
N LEU A 430 1.54 2.97 -18.05
CA LEU A 430 1.24 4.36 -17.71
C LEU A 430 1.66 4.64 -16.26
N GLN A 431 2.94 4.41 -15.98
CA GLN A 431 3.54 4.61 -14.67
C GLN A 431 4.97 5.15 -14.80
N ALA A 432 5.38 5.98 -13.85
CA ALA A 432 6.76 6.49 -13.76
C ALA A 432 7.82 5.38 -13.49
N GLN A 433 7.39 4.13 -13.32
CA GLN A 433 8.22 2.93 -13.14
C GLN A 433 7.77 1.80 -14.07
N SER A 434 7.66 2.07 -15.38
CA SER A 434 7.05 1.11 -16.31
C SER A 434 7.87 -0.16 -16.57
N ALA A 435 9.11 -0.26 -16.08
CA ALA A 435 9.90 -1.50 -16.11
C ALA A 435 9.24 -2.69 -15.38
N LYS A 436 8.13 -2.47 -14.65
CA LYS A 436 7.29 -3.50 -14.04
C LYS A 436 6.07 -3.91 -14.89
N THR A 437 6.01 -3.47 -16.14
CA THR A 437 4.89 -3.76 -17.06
C THR A 437 4.87 -5.21 -17.51
N GLY A 438 3.66 -5.76 -17.68
CA GLY A 438 3.46 -7.12 -18.21
C GLY A 438 3.75 -8.26 -17.22
N VAL A 439 4.33 -7.96 -16.05
CA VAL A 439 4.50 -8.92 -14.95
C VAL A 439 3.29 -8.84 -14.04
N VAL A 440 2.63 -9.97 -13.80
CA VAL A 440 1.59 -10.07 -12.77
C VAL A 440 2.29 -10.32 -11.44
N ASP A 441 2.10 -9.39 -10.49
CA ASP A 441 2.64 -9.49 -9.13
C ASP A 441 1.78 -10.43 -8.29
N GLU A 442 2.02 -11.74 -8.43
CA GLU A 442 1.29 -12.81 -7.76
C GLU A 442 2.06 -13.37 -6.57
N ASN A 443 1.71 -12.97 -5.35
CA ASN A 443 2.42 -13.41 -4.15
C ASN A 443 1.47 -13.74 -3.00
N PRO A 444 1.79 -14.76 -2.18
CA PRO A 444 1.05 -15.05 -0.96
C PRO A 444 1.62 -14.21 0.17
N LYS A 445 1.19 -12.95 0.27
CA LYS A 445 1.74 -11.99 1.22
C LYS A 445 1.02 -12.02 2.56
N ASP A 446 -0.28 -12.29 2.56
CA ASP A 446 -1.13 -12.11 3.73
C ASP A 446 -1.41 -13.44 4.45
N TYR A 447 -1.32 -13.43 5.79
CA TYR A 447 -1.46 -14.62 6.64
C TYR A 447 -2.16 -14.30 7.95
N VAL A 448 -2.99 -15.23 8.41
CA VAL A 448 -3.28 -15.39 9.85
C VAL A 448 -2.27 -16.38 10.45
N LEU A 449 -1.63 -15.96 11.54
CA LEU A 449 -0.60 -16.67 12.30
C LEU A 449 -1.12 -17.01 13.70
N LEU A 450 -0.70 -18.16 14.23
CA LEU A 450 -1.17 -18.70 15.50
C LEU A 450 -0.04 -19.38 16.27
N ARG A 451 0.08 -19.12 17.57
CA ARG A 451 0.99 -19.85 18.48
C ARG A 451 0.30 -20.06 19.81
N GLY A 452 0.30 -21.28 20.32
CA GLY A 452 -0.25 -21.59 21.64
C GLY A 452 -0.67 -23.06 21.71
N GLU A 453 -0.55 -23.65 22.89
CA GLU A 453 -1.00 -25.03 23.12
C GLU A 453 -2.54 -25.11 22.98
N GLY A 454 -3.04 -26.15 22.32
CA GLY A 454 -4.48 -26.36 22.10
C GLY A 454 -5.11 -25.48 21.00
N MET A 455 -4.41 -24.44 20.54
CA MET A 455 -4.95 -23.56 19.52
C MET A 455 -4.94 -24.19 18.12
N THR A 456 -5.99 -23.95 17.33
CA THR A 456 -6.13 -24.53 15.98
C THR A 456 -6.53 -23.48 14.95
N ILE A 457 -5.99 -23.60 13.73
CA ILE A 457 -6.44 -22.84 12.55
C ILE A 457 -7.40 -23.72 11.77
N GLY A 458 -8.60 -23.20 11.52
CA GLY A 458 -9.62 -23.83 10.69
C GLY A 458 -9.31 -23.73 9.19
N LYS A 459 -10.37 -23.84 8.39
CA LYS A 459 -10.23 -23.70 6.93
C LYS A 459 -9.92 -22.24 6.57
N THR A 460 -8.84 -22.02 5.85
CA THR A 460 -8.52 -20.73 5.24
C THR A 460 -9.46 -20.46 4.07
N LEU A 461 -10.07 -19.29 4.05
CA LEU A 461 -10.82 -18.73 2.94
C LEU A 461 -10.11 -17.46 2.45
N MET A 462 -10.24 -17.19 1.16
CA MET A 462 -9.75 -15.98 0.53
C MET A 462 -10.94 -15.30 -0.16
N ASP A 463 -11.07 -13.99 0.02
CA ASP A 463 -12.07 -13.18 -0.65
C ASP A 463 -11.42 -12.04 -1.45
N ASP A 464 -11.67 -12.03 -2.76
CA ASP A 464 -11.25 -11.02 -3.74
C ASP A 464 -12.43 -10.39 -4.48
N GLY A 465 -13.66 -10.66 -4.02
CA GLY A 465 -14.92 -10.12 -4.53
C GLY A 465 -15.43 -10.71 -5.85
N VAL A 466 -14.63 -11.43 -6.65
CA VAL A 466 -15.06 -11.76 -8.04
C VAL A 466 -14.51 -13.06 -8.63
N SER A 467 -13.70 -13.85 -7.91
CA SER A 467 -13.02 -15.10 -8.29
C SER A 467 -11.52 -14.97 -8.58
N ASN A 468 -10.80 -16.02 -8.18
CA ASN A 468 -9.34 -16.19 -8.11
C ASN A 468 -8.55 -16.04 -9.43
N ASP A 469 -8.99 -15.30 -10.45
CA ASP A 469 -8.21 -15.15 -11.70
C ASP A 469 -8.14 -13.70 -12.20
N ARG A 470 -8.76 -12.73 -11.50
CA ARG A 470 -8.73 -11.33 -11.92
C ARG A 470 -7.61 -10.55 -11.22
N PRO A 471 -7.02 -9.54 -11.90
CA PRO A 471 -6.11 -8.63 -11.22
C PRO A 471 -6.81 -7.85 -10.13
N LEU A 472 -6.01 -7.45 -9.14
CA LEU A 472 -6.41 -6.54 -8.09
C LEU A 472 -5.67 -5.20 -8.24
N PRO A 473 -6.26 -4.08 -7.79
CA PRO A 473 -7.69 -3.91 -7.50
C PRO A 473 -8.52 -3.98 -8.79
N ASN A 474 -9.84 -4.14 -8.67
CA ASN A 474 -10.77 -4.14 -9.81
C ASN A 474 -12.04 -3.33 -9.52
N SER A 475 -12.97 -3.29 -10.47
CA SER A 475 -14.22 -2.52 -10.36
C SER A 475 -15.10 -2.88 -9.16
N CYS A 476 -14.96 -4.10 -8.64
CA CYS A 476 -15.78 -4.66 -7.57
C CYS A 476 -15.03 -4.83 -6.24
N PHE A 477 -13.71 -4.72 -6.25
CA PHE A 477 -12.87 -4.95 -5.08
C PHE A 477 -11.82 -3.84 -4.91
N PRO A 478 -11.82 -3.11 -3.78
CA PRO A 478 -11.15 -1.81 -3.68
C PRO A 478 -9.67 -1.87 -3.31
N SER A 479 -9.17 -3.01 -2.82
CA SER A 479 -7.76 -3.21 -2.43
C SER A 479 -6.99 -4.00 -3.47
N ASP A 480 -5.67 -3.81 -3.51
CA ASP A 480 -4.71 -4.60 -4.27
C ASP A 480 -4.31 -5.91 -3.57
N HIS A 481 -4.85 -6.17 -2.37
CA HIS A 481 -4.72 -7.41 -1.62
C HIS A 481 -6.07 -8.04 -1.30
N ALA A 482 -6.19 -9.36 -1.46
CA ALA A 482 -7.35 -10.14 -1.04
C ALA A 482 -7.44 -10.25 0.49
N ILE A 483 -8.64 -10.51 1.01
CA ILE A 483 -8.87 -10.76 2.43
C ILE A 483 -8.52 -12.23 2.72
N VAL A 484 -7.80 -12.46 3.82
CA VAL A 484 -7.56 -13.81 4.35
C VAL A 484 -8.42 -14.03 5.59
N GLU A 485 -9.24 -15.07 5.54
CA GLU A 485 -10.18 -15.42 6.61
C GLU A 485 -9.95 -16.83 7.14
N THR A 486 -10.18 -17.03 8.42
CA THR A 486 -10.17 -18.36 9.03
C THR A 486 -10.99 -18.35 10.32
N GLU A 487 -11.31 -19.56 10.79
CA GLU A 487 -11.69 -19.76 12.19
C GLU A 487 -10.45 -20.09 13.01
N VAL A 488 -10.41 -19.62 14.25
CA VAL A 488 -9.38 -19.97 15.23
C VAL A 488 -10.05 -20.55 16.45
N GLY A 489 -9.62 -21.74 16.86
CA GLY A 489 -10.04 -22.38 18.10
C GLY A 489 -8.97 -22.33 19.19
N TRP A 490 -9.38 -22.41 20.45
CA TRP A 490 -8.50 -22.56 21.63
C TRP A 490 -8.91 -23.73 22.53
#